data_AF-A0A0F9HX27-F1
#
_entry.id   AF-A0A0F9HX27-F1
#
_cell.length_a   1.000
_cell.length_b   1.000
_cell.length_c   1.000
_cell.angle_alpha   90.00
_cell.angle_beta   90.00
_cell.angle_gamma   90.00
#
_symmetry.space_group_name_H-M   'P 1'
#
loop_
_entity.id
_entity.type
_entity.pdbx_description
1 polymer ?
#
loop_
_entity_poly.entity_id
_entity_poly.type
_entity_poly.pdbx_seq_one_letter_code
_entity_poly.pdbx_strand_id
1 'polypeptide(L)' 'MPATRHPKDIRLGMRWATGHIDGRPYVVDLGLNARHLSILIDTGDEWVIDIAELALAVRKRADAIAKRETD' A
#
# COMPACT_ATOMS: atom_id res chain seq x y z
N MET A 1 15.78 12.06 -3.19
CA MET A 1 14.79 12.27 -4.26
C MET A 1 13.71 13.20 -3.70
N PRO A 2 13.19 14.19 -4.44
CA PRO A 2 12.19 15.12 -3.88
C PRO A 2 10.85 14.41 -3.71
N ALA A 3 10.28 14.46 -2.49
CA ALA A 3 8.96 13.92 -2.18
C ALA A 3 7.88 14.86 -2.75
N THR A 4 7.22 14.42 -3.81
CA THR A 4 6.12 15.16 -4.45
C THR A 4 4.92 15.15 -3.50
N ARG A 5 4.69 16.24 -2.76
CA ARG A 5 3.48 16.42 -1.95
C ARG A 5 2.25 16.48 -2.86
N HIS A 6 1.47 15.41 -2.90
CA HIS A 6 0.21 15.38 -3.62
C HIS A 6 -0.92 16.11 -2.86
N PRO A 7 -1.86 16.77 -3.57
CA PRO A 7 -2.97 17.50 -2.96
C PRO A 7 -3.88 16.57 -2.14
N LYS A 8 -4.55 17.14 -1.14
CA LYS A 8 -5.43 16.45 -0.18
C LYS A 8 -6.72 15.96 -0.85
N ASP A 9 -6.67 14.85 -1.57
CA ASP A 9 -7.87 14.07 -1.90
C ASP A 9 -8.44 13.44 -0.63
N ILE A 10 -9.74 13.12 -0.61
CA ILE A 10 -10.45 12.51 0.52
C ILE A 10 -9.64 11.30 1.03
N ARG A 11 -8.98 11.46 2.19
CA ARG A 11 -8.18 10.42 2.82
C ARG A 11 -9.06 9.67 3.80
N LEU A 12 -9.52 8.48 3.43
CA LEU A 12 -9.81 7.46 4.43
C LEU A 12 -8.46 6.99 4.96
N GLY A 13 -7.94 7.72 5.96
CA GLY A 13 -6.72 7.39 6.68
C GLY A 13 -7.09 6.51 7.86
N MET A 14 -6.67 5.25 7.85
CA MET A 14 -6.80 4.36 8.99
C MET A 14 -5.41 3.95 9.47
N ARG A 15 -5.15 4.15 10.76
CA ARG A 15 -3.98 3.55 11.42
C ARG A 15 -4.20 2.05 11.44
N TRP A 16 -3.42 1.34 10.63
CA TRP A 16 -3.63 -0.08 10.40
C TRP A 16 -2.83 -0.94 11.37
N ALA A 17 -1.57 -0.57 11.62
CA ALA A 17 -0.73 -1.28 12.58
C ALA A 17 0.32 -0.38 13.22
N THR A 18 0.76 -0.78 14.40
CA THR A 18 1.96 -0.26 15.06
C THR A 18 2.83 -1.44 15.48
N GLY A 19 4.15 -1.35 15.33
CA GLY A 19 5.05 -2.45 15.68
C GLY A 19 6.47 -1.98 15.95
N HIS A 20 7.40 -2.93 16.04
CA HIS A 20 8.83 -2.65 16.15
C HIS A 20 9.61 -3.43 15.09
N ILE A 21 10.48 -2.76 14.33
CA ILE A 21 11.48 -3.37 13.44
C ILE A 21 12.84 -2.92 13.95
N ASP A 22 13.75 -3.86 14.20
CA ASP A 22 15.10 -3.58 14.73
C ASP A 22 15.11 -2.71 16.01
N GLY A 23 14.10 -2.90 16.87
CA GLY A 23 13.94 -2.14 18.11
C GLY A 23 13.42 -0.71 17.93
N ARG A 24 13.13 -0.26 16.70
CA ARG A 24 12.54 1.05 16.42
C ARG A 24 11.03 0.92 16.23
N PRO A 25 10.21 1.76 16.88
CA PRO A 25 8.77 1.74 16.66
C PRO A 25 8.47 2.18 15.22
N TYR A 26 7.50 1.54 14.59
CA TYR A 26 6.93 1.96 13.31
C TYR A 26 5.42 2.03 13.41
N VAL A 27 4.83 2.96 12.69
CA VAL A 27 3.38 3.09 12.48
C VAL A 27 3.12 2.90 11.01
N VAL A 28 2.11 2.09 10.67
CA VAL A 28 1.61 1.90 9.31
C VAL A 28 0.27 2.60 9.20
N ASP A 29 0.23 3.68 8.44
CA ASP A 29 -1.01 4.36 8.08
C ASP A 29 -1.37 4.02 6.63
N LEU A 30 -2.60 3.54 6.43
CA LEU A 30 -3.15 3.28 5.11
C LEU A 30 -4.06 4.44 4.72
N GLY A 31 -3.81 5.01 3.55
CA GLY A 31 -4.67 6.00 2.92
C GLY A 31 -5.21 5.44 1.61
N LEU A 32 -6.53 5.48 1.43
CA LEU A 32 -7.14 5.15 0.15
C LEU A 32 -7.74 6.42 -0.45
N ASN A 33 -7.42 6.69 -1.71
CA ASN A 33 -8.15 7.64 -2.55
C ASN A 33 -8.67 6.93 -3.82
N ALA A 34 -9.37 7.67 -4.68
CA ALA A 34 -10.03 7.09 -5.86
C ALA A 34 -9.08 6.37 -6.84
N ARG A 35 -7.77 6.62 -6.79
CA ARG A 35 -6.79 6.11 -7.75
C ARG A 35 -5.61 5.38 -7.10
N HIS A 36 -5.30 5.70 -5.85
CA HIS A 36 -4.08 5.24 -5.19
C HIS A 36 -4.36 4.70 -3.79
N LEU A 37 -3.59 3.69 -3.42
CA LEU A 37 -3.37 3.24 -2.06
C LEU A 37 -2.02 3.81 -1.60
N SER A 38 -2.03 4.64 -0.57
CA SER A 38 -0.83 5.17 0.09
C SER A 38 -0.56 4.39 1.38
N ILE A 39 0.68 3.94 1.54
CA ILE A 39 1.17 3.30 2.77
C ILE A 39 2.23 4.23 3.33
N LEU A 40 1.98 4.80 4.50
CA LEU A 40 2.97 5.58 5.23
C LEU A 40 3.55 4.74 6.34
N ILE A 41 4.88 4.63 6.36
CA ILE A 41 5.62 4.06 7.48
C ILE A 41 6.35 5.22 8.17
N ASP A 42 6.18 5.35 9.48
CA ASP A 42 6.67 6.47 10.33
C ASP A 42 8.19 6.77 10.22
N THR A 43 8.96 5.96 9.50
CA THR A 43 10.33 6.27 9.08
C THR A 43 10.42 7.42 8.06
N GLY A 44 9.29 7.95 7.60
CA GLY A 44 9.21 9.05 6.63
C GLY A 44 9.15 8.58 5.18
N ASP A 45 9.10 7.27 4.96
CA ASP A 45 8.93 6.68 3.64
C ASP A 45 7.44 6.52 3.33
N GLU A 46 6.96 7.26 2.34
CA GLU A 46 5.62 7.13 1.78
C GLU A 46 5.69 6.29 0.51
N TRP A 47 4.94 5.20 0.47
CA TRP A 47 4.83 4.32 -0.69
C TRP A 47 3.45 4.52 -1.30
N VAL A 48 3.39 4.87 -2.58
CA VAL A 48 2.15 5.11 -3.31
C VAL A 48 1.99 4.05 -4.39
N ILE A 49 0.87 3.34 -4.36
CA ILE A 49 0.55 2.26 -5.28
C ILE A 49 -0.70 2.68 -6.08
N ASP A 50 -0.64 2.64 -7.41
CA ASP A 50 -1.83 2.82 -8.25
C ASP A 50 -2.73 1.58 -8.11
N ILE A 51 -4.01 1.80 -7.79
CA ILE A 51 -4.97 0.73 -7.51
C ILE A 51 -5.21 -0.11 -8.77
N ALA A 52 -5.16 0.48 -9.97
CA ALA A 52 -5.33 -0.27 -11.21
C ALA A 52 -4.18 -1.26 -11.43
N GLU A 53 -2.95 -0.83 -11.14
CA GLU A 53 -1.78 -1.71 -11.19
C GLU A 53 -1.84 -2.82 -10.13
N LEU A 54 -2.25 -2.47 -8.90
CA LEU A 54 -2.45 -3.44 -7.83
C LEU A 54 -3.52 -4.48 -8.21
N ALA A 55 -4.66 -4.05 -8.73
CA ALA A 55 -5.74 -4.94 -9.16
C ALA A 55 -5.28 -5.88 -10.27
N LEU A 56 -4.50 -5.38 -11.23
CA LEU A 56 -3.94 -6.19 -12.31
C LEU A 56 -2.94 -7.23 -11.77
N ALA A 57 -2.07 -6.85 -10.82
CA ALA A 57 -1.10 -7.74 -10.20
C ALA A 57 -1.80 -8.84 -9.37
N VAL A 58 -2.81 -8.47 -8.58
CA VAL A 58 -3.63 -9.41 -7.79
C VAL A 58 -4.33 -10.39 -8.72
N ARG A 59 -4.94 -9.92 -9.81
CA ARG A 59 -5.60 -10.79 -10.79
C ARG A 59 -4.63 -11.79 -11.43
N LYS A 60 -3.47 -11.32 -11.89
CA LYS A 60 -2.42 -12.21 -12.44
C LYS A 60 -1.98 -13.26 -11.43
N ARG A 61 -1.88 -12.89 -10.14
CA ARG A 61 -1.50 -13.83 -9.08
C ARG A 61 -2.60 -14.84 -8.81
N ALA A 62 -3.87 -14.42 -8.76
CA ALA A 62 -5.01 -15.30 -8.62
C ALA A 62 -5.10 -16.32 -9.78
N ASP A 63 -4.94 -15.84 -11.02
CA ASP A 63 -4.92 -16.70 -12.21
C ASP A 63 -3.77 -17.73 -12.17
N ALA A 64 -2.60 -17.34 -11.67
CA ALA A 64 -1.45 -18.23 -11.52
C ALA A 64 -1.64 -19.30 -10.43
N ILE A 65 -2.35 -18.95 -9.34
CA ILE A 65 -2.70 -19.91 -8.27
C ILE A 65 -3.74 -20.90 -8.79
N ALA A 66 -4.81 -20.41 -9.43
CA ALA A 66 -5.85 -21.26 -10.00
C ALA A 66 -5.28 -22.27 -11.02
N LYS A 67 -4.33 -21.85 -11.85
CA LYS A 67 -3.64 -22.76 -12.79
C LYS A 67 -2.81 -23.84 -12.10
N ARG A 68 -2.21 -23.56 -10.93
CA ARG A 68 -1.43 -24.55 -10.16
C ARG A 68 -2.29 -25.58 -9.44
N GLU A 69 -3.56 -25.29 -9.18
CA GLU A 69 -4.49 -26.22 -8.54
C GLU A 69 -5.16 -27.18 -9.54
N THR A 70 -4.96 -26.95 -10.85
CA THR A 70 -5.58 -27.77 -11.92
C THR A 70 -4.61 -28.77 -12.57
N ASP A 71 -3.32 -28.74 -12.20
CA ASP A 71 -2.27 -29.70 -12.61
C ASP A 71 -1.97 -30.68 -11.46
#